data_AF-A0A9E5FII3-F1
#
_entry.id   AF-A0A9E5FII3-F1
#
_cell.length_a   1.000
_cell.length_b   1.000
_cell.length_c   1.000
_cell.angle_alpha   90.00
_cell.angle_beta   90.00
_cell.angle_gamma   90.00
#
_symmetry.space_group_name_H-M   'P 1'
#
loop_
_entity.id
_entity.type
_entity.pdbx_description
1 polymer ?
#
loop_
_entity_poly.entity_id
_entity_poly.type
_entity_poly.pdbx_seq_one_letter_code
_entity_poly.pdbx_strand_id
1 'polypeptide(L)'
;MAVTVLSGTSGALYYKPAGTNGTFLEANVTTGAGTSQIVVRSYLNFKVGDPIKFSLVNGQTGGSGSGTLPAPLSSATTYYVIGYVAATGVLTFSTTAGGSQLTLTDDGTLAVPNEFQVAYADYAAVGQVQRWGFEISRAEIDVTTIGQTAAQYAPFKAYIPGFADGTGTATVYVTNEDSALSNRMVEDVLQRQQVGCAFKLYTDKAGTEALSRSISMDAVLLTASININPDDAQMVEISFRPTGAPTFDFSTSA
;
A
#
# COMPACT_ATOMS: atom_id res chain seq x y z
N MET A 1 -7.78 -6.19 -20.29
CA MET A 1 -8.01 -4.92 -21.01
C MET A 1 -6.77 -4.06 -20.87
N ALA A 2 -6.42 -3.33 -21.92
CA ALA A 2 -5.20 -2.52 -21.96
C ALA A 2 -5.32 -1.36 -20.96
N VAL A 3 -4.55 -1.42 -19.87
CA VAL A 3 -4.21 -0.21 -19.12
C VAL A 3 -3.49 0.67 -20.12
N THR A 4 -4.08 1.80 -20.50
CA THR A 4 -3.37 2.84 -21.23
C THR A 4 -2.26 3.31 -20.31
N VAL A 5 -1.08 2.68 -20.44
CA VAL A 5 0.14 3.14 -19.81
C VAL A 5 0.43 4.46 -20.49
N LEU A 6 -0.07 5.56 -19.91
CA LEU A 6 0.37 6.88 -20.31
C LEU A 6 1.86 6.95 -19.95
N SER A 7 2.69 6.77 -20.96
CA SER A 7 4.09 7.18 -20.92
C SER A 7 4.12 8.68 -20.58
N GLY A 8 4.62 9.06 -19.40
CA GLY A 8 4.90 10.48 -19.12
C GLY A 8 3.82 11.31 -18.43
N THR A 9 2.90 10.75 -17.63
CA THR A 9 1.89 11.59 -16.94
C THR A 9 2.34 12.01 -15.54
N SER A 10 2.76 13.27 -15.43
CA SER A 10 2.77 13.98 -14.14
C SER A 10 1.39 13.87 -13.49
N GLY A 11 1.36 13.47 -12.21
CA GLY A 11 0.10 13.29 -11.49
C GLY A 11 -0.43 11.86 -11.48
N ALA A 12 0.29 10.87 -12.02
CA ALA A 12 -0.12 9.47 -11.89
C ALA A 12 -0.14 9.02 -10.42
N LEU A 13 -1.19 8.29 -10.03
CA LEU A 13 -1.34 7.73 -8.69
C LEU A 13 -1.34 6.21 -8.80
N TYR A 14 -0.50 5.58 -7.99
CA TYR A 14 -0.45 4.15 -7.85
C TYR A 14 -0.76 3.76 -6.40
N TYR A 15 -1.34 2.58 -6.25
CA TYR A 15 -1.95 2.16 -5.00
C TYR A 15 -1.67 0.69 -4.71
N LYS A 16 -1.48 0.37 -3.42
CA LYS A 16 -1.59 -0.97 -2.85
C LYS A 16 -2.83 -1.02 -1.96
N PRO A 17 -3.77 -1.93 -2.22
CA PRO A 17 -5.04 -1.99 -1.50
C PRO A 17 -4.93 -2.24 0.00
N ALA A 18 -5.88 -1.71 0.76
CA ALA A 18 -5.92 -1.88 2.20
C ALA A 18 -6.24 -3.33 2.57
N GLY A 19 -5.69 -3.80 3.69
CA GLY A 19 -5.93 -5.17 4.17
C GLY A 19 -5.29 -6.24 3.29
N THR A 20 -4.24 -5.91 2.52
CA THR A 20 -3.53 -6.85 1.64
C THR A 20 -2.13 -7.20 2.13
N ASN A 21 -1.90 -7.10 3.44
CA ASN A 21 -0.68 -7.59 4.09
C ASN A 21 -1.07 -8.40 5.33
N GLY A 22 -0.56 -9.62 5.42
CA GLY A 22 -0.75 -10.49 6.57
C GLY A 22 0.42 -11.44 6.77
N THR A 23 0.57 -11.91 8.01
CA THR A 23 1.61 -12.87 8.40
C THR A 23 1.01 -14.22 8.79
N PHE A 24 1.83 -15.26 8.76
CA PHE A 24 1.47 -16.64 9.12
C PHE A 24 2.69 -17.44 9.58
N LEU A 25 2.44 -18.56 10.26
CA LEU A 25 3.46 -19.48 10.75
C LEU A 25 3.47 -20.79 9.93
N GLU A 26 4.49 -21.63 10.14
CA GLU A 26 4.60 -22.97 9.53
C GLU A 26 3.32 -23.81 9.75
N ALA A 27 2.81 -23.81 10.98
CA ALA A 27 1.58 -24.54 11.36
C ALA A 27 0.32 -24.08 10.60
N ASN A 28 0.38 -22.95 9.90
CA ASN A 28 -0.73 -22.44 9.09
C ASN A 28 -0.64 -22.87 7.62
N VAL A 29 0.38 -23.63 7.24
CA VAL A 29 0.57 -24.14 5.89
C VAL A 29 0.04 -25.57 5.82
N THR A 30 -0.94 -25.80 4.96
CA THR A 30 -1.36 -27.15 4.57
C THR A 30 -0.72 -27.49 3.24
N THR A 31 -0.04 -28.62 3.15
CA THR A 31 0.60 -29.12 1.93
C THR A 31 -0.25 -30.21 1.26
N GLY A 32 0.03 -30.50 -0.01
CA GLY A 32 -0.64 -31.58 -0.75
C GLY A 32 -1.36 -31.12 -2.03
N ALA A 33 -1.39 -32.01 -3.01
CA ALA A 33 -1.96 -31.73 -4.33
C ALA A 33 -3.47 -31.44 -4.23
N GLY A 34 -3.88 -30.25 -4.68
CA GLY A 34 -5.28 -29.80 -4.63
C GLY A 34 -5.80 -29.43 -3.23
N THR A 35 -4.99 -29.55 -2.19
CA THR A 35 -5.36 -29.24 -0.79
C THR A 35 -4.51 -28.12 -0.18
N SER A 36 -3.56 -27.58 -0.95
CA SER A 36 -2.58 -26.62 -0.46
C SER A 36 -3.18 -25.27 -0.10
N GLN A 37 -3.20 -24.92 1.17
CA GLN A 37 -3.78 -23.67 1.65
C GLN A 37 -2.87 -23.02 2.69
N ILE A 38 -2.89 -21.70 2.75
CA ILE A 38 -2.21 -20.92 3.79
C ILE A 38 -3.26 -20.17 4.58
N VAL A 39 -3.27 -20.36 5.89
CA VAL A 39 -4.10 -19.56 6.81
C VAL A 39 -3.30 -18.33 7.22
N VAL A 40 -3.69 -17.17 6.73
CA VAL A 40 -2.96 -15.92 6.99
C VAL A 40 -3.51 -15.26 8.25
N ARG A 41 -4.50 -14.39 8.06
CA ARG A 41 -5.26 -13.74 9.11
C ARG A 41 -6.69 -13.57 8.64
N SER A 42 -7.64 -13.59 9.58
CA SER A 42 -9.04 -13.29 9.27
C SER A 42 -9.27 -11.80 9.02
N TYR A 43 -10.27 -11.51 8.20
CA TYR A 43 -10.77 -10.18 7.86
C TYR A 43 -9.74 -9.25 7.21
N LEU A 44 -8.83 -9.83 6.43
CA LEU A 44 -8.07 -9.12 5.40
C LEU A 44 -8.95 -8.92 4.16
N ASN A 45 -8.44 -8.19 3.16
CA ASN A 45 -9.19 -7.84 1.95
C ASN A 45 -8.50 -8.30 0.66
N PHE A 46 -7.89 -9.48 0.66
CA PHE A 46 -7.43 -10.10 -0.59
C PHE A 46 -8.63 -10.44 -1.48
N LYS A 47 -8.52 -10.12 -2.78
CA LYS A 47 -9.52 -10.42 -3.81
C LYS A 47 -8.93 -11.34 -4.87
N VAL A 48 -9.80 -12.11 -5.53
CA VAL A 48 -9.39 -12.97 -6.65
C VAL A 48 -8.74 -12.11 -7.75
N GLY A 49 -7.60 -12.58 -8.26
CA GLY A 49 -6.79 -11.87 -9.25
C GLY A 49 -5.72 -10.94 -8.67
N ASP A 50 -5.70 -10.71 -7.35
CA ASP A 50 -4.67 -9.88 -6.72
C ASP A 50 -3.27 -10.45 -6.93
N PRO A 51 -2.31 -9.65 -7.44
CA PRO A 51 -0.91 -10.03 -7.44
C PRO A 51 -0.34 -9.93 -6.03
N ILE A 52 0.26 -11.01 -5.54
CA ILE A 52 0.85 -11.12 -4.21
C ILE A 52 2.29 -11.65 -4.28
N LYS A 53 3.09 -11.31 -3.27
CA LYS A 53 4.44 -11.85 -3.05
C LYS A 53 4.54 -12.38 -1.63
N PHE A 54 5.33 -13.44 -1.47
CA PHE A 54 5.67 -14.01 -0.17
C PHE A 54 7.03 -13.52 0.27
N SER A 55 7.20 -13.25 1.55
CA SER A 55 8.47 -12.82 2.13
C SER A 55 8.60 -13.33 3.56
N LEU A 56 9.79 -13.18 4.13
CA LEU A 56 10.02 -13.40 5.55
C LEU A 56 10.16 -12.06 6.26
N VAL A 57 9.50 -11.93 7.41
CA VAL A 57 9.53 -10.72 8.24
C VAL A 57 9.91 -11.11 9.66
N ASN A 58 10.60 -10.22 10.36
CA ASN A 58 10.81 -10.34 11.79
C ASN A 58 9.61 -9.71 12.53
N GLY A 59 8.81 -10.53 13.21
CA GLY A 59 7.54 -10.08 13.82
C GLY A 59 7.70 -9.05 14.94
N GLN A 60 8.90 -8.85 15.48
CA GLN A 60 9.16 -7.85 16.53
C GLN A 60 9.63 -6.51 15.99
N THR A 61 10.39 -6.52 14.89
CA THR A 61 11.02 -5.31 14.34
C THR A 61 10.36 -4.81 13.07
N GLY A 62 9.58 -5.64 12.39
CA GLY A 62 9.02 -5.37 11.06
C GLY A 62 10.06 -5.39 9.93
N GLY A 63 11.33 -5.68 10.25
CA GLY A 63 12.41 -5.80 9.27
C GLY A 63 12.41 -7.15 8.56
N SER A 64 13.38 -7.34 7.66
CA SER A 64 13.57 -8.63 6.97
C SER A 64 13.78 -9.77 7.96
N GLY A 65 13.03 -10.86 7.79
CA GLY A 65 13.20 -12.10 8.54
C GLY A 65 14.19 -13.06 7.86
N SER A 66 14.45 -14.19 8.52
CA SER A 66 15.25 -15.30 8.00
C SER A 66 14.50 -16.64 8.11
N GLY A 67 14.82 -17.57 7.22
CA GLY A 67 14.11 -18.84 7.06
C GLY A 67 13.97 -19.25 5.59
N THR A 68 13.17 -20.27 5.34
CA THR A 68 12.87 -20.80 3.99
C THR A 68 11.37 -20.75 3.77
N LEU A 69 10.92 -20.13 2.67
CA LEU A 69 9.49 -20.13 2.33
C LEU A 69 9.00 -21.55 2.02
N PRO A 70 7.70 -21.85 2.26
CA PRO A 70 7.10 -23.14 1.89
C PRO A 70 7.34 -23.48 0.42
N ALA A 71 7.96 -24.61 0.09
CA ALA A 71 8.25 -24.93 -1.31
C ALA A 71 6.96 -25.16 -2.14
N PRO A 72 6.87 -24.66 -3.39
CA PRO A 72 7.92 -24.03 -4.20
C PRO A 72 7.87 -22.48 -4.18
N LEU A 73 7.40 -21.87 -3.10
CA LEU A 73 7.33 -20.41 -2.99
C LEU A 73 8.71 -19.77 -3.06
N SER A 74 8.73 -18.55 -3.58
CA SER A 74 9.92 -17.72 -3.72
C SER A 74 9.52 -16.26 -3.59
N SER A 75 10.37 -15.46 -2.96
CA SER A 75 10.16 -14.02 -2.79
C SER A 75 10.30 -13.23 -4.09
N ALA A 76 10.93 -13.81 -5.12
CA ALA A 76 11.07 -13.18 -6.42
C ALA A 76 9.83 -13.36 -7.32
N THR A 77 8.98 -14.35 -7.02
CA THR A 77 7.85 -14.72 -7.88
C THR A 77 6.59 -13.99 -7.44
N THR A 78 5.89 -13.37 -8.39
CA THR A 78 4.52 -12.87 -8.18
C THR A 78 3.53 -14.02 -8.36
N TYR A 79 2.66 -14.21 -7.38
CA TYR A 79 1.55 -15.16 -7.42
C TYR A 79 0.23 -14.40 -7.53
N TYR A 80 -0.85 -15.11 -7.85
CA TYR A 80 -2.18 -14.53 -8.01
C TYR A 80 -3.18 -15.24 -7.11
N VAL A 81 -3.92 -14.45 -6.33
CA VAL A 81 -5.00 -14.96 -5.47
C VAL A 81 -6.08 -15.60 -6.32
N ILE A 82 -6.47 -16.82 -5.98
CA ILE A 82 -7.62 -17.51 -6.59
C ILE A 82 -8.77 -17.68 -5.59
N GLY A 83 -8.52 -17.51 -4.29
CA GLY A 83 -9.54 -17.48 -3.26
C GLY A 83 -9.00 -16.96 -1.93
N TYR A 84 -9.85 -16.23 -1.20
CA TYR A 84 -9.60 -15.82 0.17
C TYR A 84 -10.90 -15.84 0.96
N VAL A 85 -10.91 -16.54 2.11
CA VAL A 85 -12.09 -16.65 2.98
C VAL A 85 -11.88 -15.76 4.20
N ALA A 86 -12.55 -14.61 4.24
CA ALA A 86 -12.33 -13.59 5.27
C ALA A 86 -12.51 -14.11 6.70
N ALA A 87 -13.52 -14.94 6.98
CA ALA A 87 -13.78 -15.42 8.33
C ALA A 87 -12.67 -16.36 8.86
N THR A 88 -12.05 -17.16 7.99
CA THR A 88 -11.04 -18.15 8.37
C THR A 88 -9.61 -17.73 8.05
N GLY A 89 -9.41 -16.75 7.16
CA GLY A 89 -8.10 -16.32 6.69
C GLY A 89 -7.45 -17.27 5.68
N VAL A 90 -8.18 -18.28 5.19
CA VAL A 90 -7.67 -19.25 4.21
C VAL A 90 -7.44 -18.55 2.87
N LEU A 91 -6.19 -18.58 2.41
CA LEU A 91 -5.72 -18.05 1.13
C LEU A 91 -5.30 -19.19 0.21
N THR A 92 -5.81 -19.17 -1.02
CA THR A 92 -5.36 -20.02 -2.13
C THR A 92 -4.89 -19.16 -3.29
N PHE A 93 -3.83 -19.60 -3.95
CA PHE A 93 -3.14 -18.81 -4.98
C PHE A 93 -2.54 -19.71 -6.07
N SER A 94 -2.13 -19.08 -7.16
CA SER A 94 -1.60 -19.71 -8.37
C SER A 94 -0.38 -18.93 -8.90
N THR A 95 0.39 -19.52 -9.82
CA THR A 95 1.54 -18.86 -10.46
C THR A 95 1.15 -17.97 -11.65
N THR A 96 -0.10 -18.06 -12.12
CA THR A 96 -0.61 -17.30 -13.27
C THR A 96 -2.00 -16.76 -12.96
N ALA A 97 -2.33 -15.57 -13.46
CA ALA A 97 -3.64 -14.97 -13.20
C ALA A 97 -4.78 -15.88 -13.70
N GLY A 98 -5.70 -16.25 -12.80
CA GLY A 98 -6.81 -17.18 -13.10
C GLY A 98 -6.38 -18.63 -13.29
N GLY A 99 -5.14 -18.99 -12.93
CA GLY A 99 -4.62 -20.34 -13.04
C GLY A 99 -5.14 -21.30 -11.96
N SER A 100 -4.63 -22.53 -12.00
CA SER A 100 -4.92 -23.54 -10.99
C SER A 100 -4.11 -23.33 -9.71
N GLN A 101 -4.64 -23.80 -8.60
CA GLN A 101 -4.01 -23.74 -7.28
C GLN A 101 -2.59 -24.31 -7.30
N LEU A 102 -1.64 -23.55 -6.75
CA LEU A 102 -0.28 -24.02 -6.57
C LEU A 102 -0.23 -25.10 -5.49
N THR A 103 0.44 -26.21 -5.79
CA THR A 103 0.70 -27.26 -4.80
C THR A 103 1.95 -26.93 -4.01
N LEU A 104 1.82 -26.90 -2.68
CA LEU A 104 2.93 -26.81 -1.74
C LEU A 104 3.40 -28.21 -1.38
N THR A 105 4.71 -28.41 -1.38
CA THR A 105 5.37 -29.69 -1.09
C THR A 105 5.95 -29.77 0.32
N ASP A 106 6.09 -28.62 0.97
CA ASP A 106 6.71 -28.43 2.28
C ASP A 106 6.11 -27.15 2.93
N ASP A 107 6.14 -27.05 4.26
CA ASP A 107 5.61 -25.94 5.07
C ASP A 107 6.64 -24.84 5.34
N GLY A 108 7.88 -25.02 4.89
CA GLY A 108 8.96 -24.06 5.03
C GLY A 108 9.61 -24.13 6.40
N THR A 109 10.51 -23.18 6.67
CA THR A 109 11.21 -23.10 7.96
C THR A 109 11.34 -21.66 8.45
N LEU A 110 11.07 -21.46 9.73
CA LEU A 110 11.18 -20.21 10.47
C LEU A 110 12.02 -20.44 11.73
N ALA A 111 12.71 -19.38 12.15
CA ALA A 111 13.28 -19.29 13.49
C ALA A 111 12.60 -18.12 14.21
N VAL A 112 12.22 -18.31 15.48
CA VAL A 112 11.67 -17.23 16.30
C VAL A 112 12.68 -16.06 16.32
N PRO A 113 12.25 -14.81 16.09
CA PRO A 113 10.87 -14.29 16.03
C PRO A 113 10.35 -14.01 14.61
N ASN A 114 10.78 -14.78 13.62
CA ASN A 114 10.37 -14.57 12.23
C ASN A 114 9.01 -15.19 11.93
N GLU A 115 8.33 -14.58 10.96
CA GLU A 115 7.05 -15.01 10.42
C GLU A 115 7.11 -15.00 8.88
N PHE A 116 6.30 -15.82 8.25
CA PHE A 116 6.03 -15.65 6.83
C PHE A 116 5.07 -14.48 6.64
N GLN A 117 5.21 -13.77 5.52
CA GLN A 117 4.34 -12.67 5.13
C GLN A 117 3.85 -12.89 3.72
N VAL A 118 2.58 -12.53 3.48
CA VAL A 118 2.02 -12.34 2.15
C VAL A 118 1.55 -10.89 2.03
N ALA A 119 1.97 -10.23 0.94
CA ALA A 119 1.60 -8.85 0.68
C ALA A 119 1.26 -8.62 -0.80
N TYR A 120 0.48 -7.59 -1.10
CA TYR A 120 0.27 -7.13 -2.48
C TYR A 120 1.61 -6.81 -3.15
N ALA A 121 1.85 -7.42 -4.32
CA ALA A 121 3.18 -7.55 -4.91
C ALA A 121 3.83 -6.19 -5.18
N ASP A 122 3.28 -5.44 -6.14
CA ASP A 122 3.82 -4.18 -6.61
C ASP A 122 2.70 -3.13 -6.66
N TYR A 123 3.06 -1.85 -6.61
CA TYR A 123 2.09 -0.77 -6.76
C TYR A 123 1.38 -0.86 -8.11
N ALA A 124 0.06 -0.78 -8.13
CA ALA A 124 -0.72 -0.84 -9.35
C ALA A 124 -1.33 0.53 -9.68
N ALA A 125 -1.39 0.87 -10.97
CA ALA A 125 -1.85 2.17 -11.43
C ALA A 125 -3.35 2.33 -11.17
N VAL A 126 -3.74 3.44 -10.53
CA VAL A 126 -5.14 3.82 -10.40
C VAL A 126 -5.55 4.56 -11.66
N GLY A 127 -6.57 4.04 -12.34
CA GLY A 127 -7.08 4.63 -13.58
C GLY A 127 -7.79 5.95 -13.33
N GLN A 128 -7.71 6.85 -14.32
CA GLN A 128 -8.53 8.07 -14.39
C GLN A 128 -8.45 8.96 -13.13
N VAL A 129 -7.23 9.20 -12.67
CA VAL A 129 -6.97 10.13 -11.56
C VAL A 129 -7.08 11.56 -12.08
N GLN A 130 -7.99 12.35 -11.51
CA GLN A 130 -8.17 13.75 -11.87
C GLN A 130 -7.12 14.64 -11.19
N ARG A 131 -6.91 14.41 -9.90
CA ARG A 131 -5.93 15.14 -9.08
C ARG A 131 -5.57 14.34 -7.84
N TRP A 132 -4.39 14.60 -7.31
CA TRP A 132 -4.06 14.28 -5.93
C TRP A 132 -3.32 15.46 -5.29
N GLY A 133 -3.45 15.58 -3.97
CA GLY A 133 -2.72 16.53 -3.15
C GLY A 133 -2.11 15.78 -1.97
N PHE A 134 -0.93 16.21 -1.55
CA PHE A 134 -0.30 15.71 -0.34
C PHE A 134 0.36 16.86 0.40
N GLU A 135 -0.04 17.05 1.66
CA GLU A 135 0.45 18.10 2.52
C GLU A 135 1.07 17.49 3.77
N ILE A 136 2.21 18.04 4.19
CA ILE A 136 2.84 17.74 5.47
C ILE A 136 2.94 19.04 6.26
N SER A 137 2.49 19.00 7.49
CA SER A 137 2.65 20.09 8.45
C SER A 137 3.34 19.59 9.72
N ARG A 138 3.92 20.50 10.50
CA ARG A 138 4.48 20.21 11.82
C ARG A 138 3.86 21.12 12.85
N ALA A 139 3.59 20.58 14.03
CA ALA A 139 3.30 21.42 15.18
C ALA A 139 4.57 22.20 15.58
N GLU A 140 4.42 23.40 16.12
CA GLU A 140 5.54 24.22 16.61
C GLU A 140 5.22 24.81 17.98
N ILE A 141 6.24 24.94 18.82
CA ILE A 141 6.15 25.60 20.13
C ILE A 141 6.96 26.88 20.09
N ASP A 142 6.31 28.01 20.38
CA ASP A 142 6.97 29.32 20.55
C ASP A 142 7.75 29.32 21.88
N VAL A 143 9.07 29.48 21.79
CA VAL A 143 9.98 29.53 22.94
C VAL A 143 10.68 30.89 23.04
N THR A 144 10.08 31.92 22.44
CA THR A 144 10.66 33.26 22.41
C THR A 144 10.87 33.79 23.82
N THR A 145 12.13 34.12 24.14
CA THR A 145 12.48 34.71 25.44
C THR A 145 12.30 36.22 25.37
N ILE A 146 11.49 36.78 26.27
CA ILE A 146 11.29 38.23 26.42
C ILE A 146 12.40 38.80 27.32
N GLY A 147 12.89 40.00 27.00
CA GLY A 147 13.92 40.68 27.80
C GLY A 147 15.37 40.47 27.33
N GLN A 148 15.56 40.07 26.07
CA GLN A 148 16.87 39.98 25.42
C GLN A 148 17.54 41.36 25.33
N THR A 149 18.87 41.40 25.26
CA THR A 149 19.63 42.65 25.06
C THR A 149 19.13 43.38 23.81
N ALA A 150 18.90 44.70 23.95
CA ALA A 150 18.44 45.52 22.84
C ALA A 150 19.47 45.51 21.70
N ALA A 151 19.04 45.07 20.52
CA ALA A 151 19.80 45.13 19.27
C ALA A 151 19.19 46.17 18.33
N GLN A 152 19.90 46.49 17.24
CA GLN A 152 19.43 47.46 16.24
C GLN A 152 18.10 47.07 15.56
N TYR A 153 17.81 45.76 15.50
CA TYR A 153 16.60 45.22 14.90
C TYR A 153 15.76 44.48 15.94
N ALA A 154 14.44 44.44 15.72
CA ALA A 154 13.54 43.64 16.54
C ALA A 154 13.90 42.15 16.42
N PRO A 155 13.99 41.40 17.53
CA PRO A 155 14.26 39.98 17.47
C PRO A 155 13.07 39.24 16.85
N PHE A 156 13.36 38.26 16.00
CA PHE A 156 12.35 37.33 15.49
C PHE A 156 12.00 36.30 16.56
N LYS A 157 10.78 35.76 16.47
CA LYS A 157 10.33 34.68 17.35
C LYS A 157 11.17 33.41 17.14
N ALA A 158 11.40 32.67 18.22
CA ALA A 158 12.09 31.39 18.20
C ALA A 158 11.10 30.24 18.40
N TYR A 159 11.24 29.18 17.60
CA TYR A 159 10.32 28.04 17.60
C TYR A 159 11.08 26.72 17.72
N ILE A 160 10.52 25.76 18.46
CA ILE A 160 10.97 24.36 18.48
C ILE A 160 9.93 23.52 17.73
N PRO A 161 10.33 22.74 16.70
CA PRO A 161 9.38 22.00 15.89
C PRO A 161 9.04 20.64 16.52
N GLY A 162 7.75 20.32 16.56
CA GLY A 162 7.17 19.09 17.12
C GLY A 162 6.95 17.99 16.07
N PHE A 163 5.97 17.11 16.33
CA PHE A 163 5.61 16.00 15.44
C PHE A 163 5.07 16.51 14.09
N ALA A 164 5.35 15.74 13.03
CA ALA A 164 4.78 15.96 11.71
C ALA A 164 3.44 15.22 11.57
N ASP A 165 2.48 15.83 10.89
CA ASP A 165 1.25 15.20 10.42
C ASP A 165 1.14 15.36 8.90
N GLY A 166 0.52 14.38 8.24
CA GLY A 166 0.35 14.35 6.80
C GLY A 166 -1.11 14.15 6.44
N THR A 167 -1.58 14.86 5.43
CA THR A 167 -2.91 14.63 4.86
C THR A 167 -2.83 14.64 3.35
N GLY A 168 -3.37 13.60 2.74
CA GLY A 168 -3.47 13.49 1.29
C GLY A 168 -4.92 13.36 0.84
N THR A 169 -5.18 13.83 -0.37
CA THR A 169 -6.47 13.67 -1.05
C THR A 169 -6.23 13.20 -2.47
N ALA A 170 -7.12 12.37 -2.99
CA ALA A 170 -7.13 11.93 -4.38
C ALA A 170 -8.55 11.94 -4.92
N THR A 171 -8.75 12.59 -6.05
CA THR A 171 -10.02 12.56 -6.78
C THR A 171 -9.86 11.66 -8.00
N VAL A 172 -10.67 10.60 -8.07
CA VAL A 172 -10.62 9.59 -9.13
C VAL A 172 -12.00 9.41 -9.76
N TYR A 173 -12.04 9.12 -11.06
CA TYR A 173 -13.28 8.74 -11.71
C TYR A 173 -13.62 7.27 -11.46
N VAL A 174 -14.90 7.00 -11.22
CA VAL A 174 -15.44 5.64 -11.12
C VAL A 174 -15.55 5.08 -12.52
N THR A 175 -15.07 3.85 -12.71
CA THR A 175 -15.24 3.14 -13.98
C THR A 175 -16.23 2.01 -13.81
N ASN A 176 -16.76 1.52 -14.94
CA ASN A 176 -17.62 0.34 -14.98
C ASN A 176 -16.85 -0.97 -14.76
N GLU A 177 -15.53 -0.93 -14.57
CA GLU A 177 -14.72 -2.10 -14.25
C GLU A 177 -14.77 -2.39 -12.74
N ASP A 178 -15.40 -3.50 -12.35
CA ASP A 178 -15.53 -3.93 -10.96
C ASP A 178 -14.18 -4.15 -10.26
N SER A 179 -13.16 -4.57 -11.02
CA SER A 179 -11.79 -4.75 -10.52
C SER A 179 -10.96 -3.47 -10.49
N ALA A 180 -11.51 -2.32 -10.90
CA ALA A 180 -10.76 -1.08 -10.90
C ALA A 180 -10.35 -0.71 -9.46
N LEU A 181 -9.07 -0.38 -9.28
CA LEU A 181 -8.55 0.03 -7.98
C LEU A 181 -9.29 1.26 -7.43
N SER A 182 -9.82 2.13 -8.29
CA SER A 182 -10.66 3.26 -7.91
C SER A 182 -11.90 2.83 -7.10
N ASN A 183 -12.56 1.74 -7.52
CA ASN A 183 -13.74 1.21 -6.83
C ASN A 183 -13.31 0.52 -5.53
N ARG A 184 -12.20 -0.20 -5.57
CA ARG A 184 -11.65 -0.86 -4.39
C ARG A 184 -11.22 0.14 -3.31
N MET A 185 -10.66 1.30 -3.68
CA MET A 185 -10.29 2.35 -2.72
C MET A 185 -11.49 2.83 -1.90
N VAL A 186 -12.69 2.84 -2.48
CA VAL A 186 -13.93 3.18 -1.75
C VAL A 186 -14.26 2.11 -0.71
N GLU A 187 -14.24 0.84 -1.11
CA GLU A 187 -14.51 -0.27 -0.19
C GLU A 187 -13.47 -0.37 0.92
N ASP A 188 -12.21 -0.08 0.60
CA ASP A 188 -11.07 -0.15 1.50
C ASP A 188 -11.20 0.84 2.67
N VAL A 189 -11.92 1.96 2.51
CA VAL A 189 -12.20 2.89 3.62
C VAL A 189 -13.02 2.21 4.72
N LEU A 190 -13.93 1.31 4.36
CA LEU A 190 -14.77 0.59 5.31
C LEU A 190 -14.02 -0.56 6.00
N GLN A 191 -12.83 -0.91 5.53
CA GLN A 191 -12.07 -2.00 6.11
C GLN A 191 -11.58 -1.65 7.51
N ARG A 192 -11.87 -2.55 8.45
CA ARG A 192 -11.35 -2.45 9.82
C ARG A 192 -9.83 -2.69 9.86
N GLN A 193 -9.32 -3.57 8.99
CA GLN A 193 -7.90 -3.85 8.87
C GLN A 193 -7.36 -3.21 7.59
N GLN A 194 -6.61 -2.12 7.72
CA GLN A 194 -6.05 -1.41 6.57
C GLN A 194 -4.55 -1.67 6.33
N VAL A 195 -3.98 -2.69 6.98
CA VAL A 195 -2.55 -3.04 6.83
C VAL A 195 -2.23 -3.36 5.36
N GLY A 196 -1.13 -2.83 4.85
CA GLY A 196 -0.73 -2.97 3.44
C GLY A 196 -1.25 -1.89 2.51
N CYS A 197 -2.11 -0.98 3.00
CA CYS A 197 -2.50 0.21 2.25
C CYS A 197 -1.29 1.12 2.04
N ALA A 198 -0.94 1.39 0.79
CA ALA A 198 0.18 2.26 0.44
C ALA A 198 -0.09 3.03 -0.84
N PHE A 199 0.45 4.25 -0.91
CA PHE A 199 0.37 5.11 -2.09
C PHE A 199 1.75 5.37 -2.67
N LYS A 200 1.80 5.45 -4.00
CA LYS A 200 2.93 6.00 -4.74
C LYS A 200 2.42 7.07 -5.70
N LEU A 201 2.75 8.32 -5.39
CA LEU A 201 2.29 9.52 -6.07
C LEU A 201 3.41 10.00 -6.99
N TYR A 202 3.22 9.98 -8.30
CA TYR A 202 4.23 10.43 -9.25
C TYR A 202 4.04 11.90 -9.58
N THR A 203 5.04 12.71 -9.28
CA THR A 203 5.12 14.10 -9.78
C THR A 203 5.55 14.12 -11.24
N ASP A 204 6.37 13.14 -11.64
CA ASP A 204 6.76 12.89 -13.02
C ASP A 204 6.99 11.38 -13.24
N LYS A 205 6.18 10.75 -14.10
CA LYS A 205 6.29 9.31 -14.39
C LYS A 205 6.96 9.09 -15.73
N ALA A 206 8.22 8.69 -15.72
CA ALA A 206 8.94 8.29 -16.93
C ALA A 206 8.75 6.80 -17.26
N GLY A 207 9.37 6.34 -18.35
CA GLY A 207 9.30 4.95 -18.80
C GLY A 207 9.92 3.94 -17.82
N THR A 208 10.82 4.38 -16.93
CA THR A 208 11.43 3.56 -15.88
C THR A 208 11.35 4.26 -14.53
N GLU A 209 11.51 3.49 -13.45
CA GLU A 209 11.50 4.05 -12.09
C GLU A 209 12.69 4.97 -11.82
N ALA A 210 13.88 4.66 -12.35
CA ALA A 210 15.09 5.46 -12.17
C ALA A 210 15.00 6.88 -12.77
N LEU A 211 14.10 7.06 -13.73
CA LEU A 211 13.82 8.33 -14.39
C LEU A 211 12.56 9.01 -13.84
N SER A 212 11.84 8.37 -12.90
CA SER A 212 10.58 8.87 -12.36
C SER A 212 10.81 9.61 -11.04
N ARG A 213 9.95 10.58 -10.75
CA ARG A 213 9.91 11.30 -9.47
C ARG A 213 8.62 10.98 -8.74
N SER A 214 8.73 10.53 -7.50
CA SER A 214 7.58 10.06 -6.74
C SER A 214 7.68 10.28 -5.23
N ILE A 215 6.53 10.23 -4.59
CA ILE A 215 6.37 10.20 -3.14
C ILE A 215 5.72 8.87 -2.82
N SER A 216 6.36 8.02 -2.01
CA SER A 216 5.80 6.74 -1.58
C SER A 216 5.58 6.72 -0.07
N MET A 217 4.46 6.18 0.37
CA MET A 217 4.12 6.08 1.79
C MET A 217 3.16 4.93 2.06
N ASP A 218 3.33 4.30 3.22
CA ASP A 218 2.26 3.51 3.83
C ASP A 218 1.21 4.46 4.40
N ALA A 219 -0.06 4.13 4.25
CA ALA A 219 -1.15 5.03 4.59
C ALA A 219 -2.35 4.30 5.17
N VAL A 220 -3.24 5.07 5.80
CA VAL A 220 -4.62 4.68 6.10
C VAL A 220 -5.57 5.59 5.34
N LEU A 221 -6.66 5.02 4.85
CA LEU A 221 -7.78 5.72 4.25
C LEU A 221 -8.72 6.20 5.37
N LEU A 222 -9.13 7.46 5.29
CA LEU A 222 -9.96 8.10 6.31
C LEU A 222 -11.40 8.27 5.82
N THR A 223 -11.58 8.73 4.59
CA THR A 223 -12.91 8.96 4.01
C THR A 223 -12.94 8.63 2.53
N ALA A 224 -14.12 8.21 2.05
CA ALA A 224 -14.50 8.20 0.66
C ALA A 224 -15.78 9.02 0.49
N SER A 225 -15.72 10.07 -0.31
CA SER A 225 -16.86 10.92 -0.65
C SER A 225 -17.25 10.66 -2.10
N ILE A 226 -18.48 10.19 -2.30
CA ILE A 226 -19.03 9.90 -3.63
C ILE A 226 -20.14 10.91 -3.90
N ASN A 227 -20.06 11.59 -5.03
CA ASN A 227 -21.14 12.45 -5.51
C ASN A 227 -21.62 11.95 -6.87
N ILE A 228 -22.92 11.64 -6.95
CA ILE A 228 -23.54 11.12 -8.17
C ILE A 228 -24.50 12.19 -8.69
N ASN A 229 -24.11 12.81 -9.80
CA ASN A 229 -24.98 13.64 -10.61
C ASN A 229 -25.28 12.87 -11.90
N PRO A 230 -26.54 12.61 -12.29
CA PRO A 230 -26.85 11.93 -13.55
C PRO A 230 -26.33 12.66 -14.79
N ASP A 231 -26.06 13.97 -14.69
CA ASP A 231 -25.57 14.79 -15.79
C ASP A 231 -24.03 14.82 -15.91
N ASP A 232 -23.28 14.35 -14.90
CA ASP A 232 -21.81 14.41 -14.84
C ASP A 232 -21.13 13.04 -14.66
N ALA A 233 -19.83 12.99 -14.94
CA ALA A 233 -19.01 11.82 -14.62
C ALA A 233 -18.94 11.57 -13.11
N GLN A 234 -19.12 10.31 -12.70
CA GLN A 234 -19.06 9.90 -11.31
C GLN A 234 -17.63 10.01 -10.77
N MET A 235 -17.46 10.82 -9.73
CA MET A 235 -16.17 11.07 -9.09
C MET A 235 -16.20 10.67 -7.62
N VAL A 236 -15.05 10.19 -7.15
CA VAL A 236 -14.83 9.84 -5.76
C VAL A 236 -13.64 10.63 -5.26
N GLU A 237 -13.80 11.29 -4.12
CA GLU A 237 -12.71 11.88 -3.38
C GLU A 237 -12.34 10.99 -2.19
N ILE A 238 -11.09 10.54 -2.17
CA ILE A 238 -10.52 9.72 -1.11
C ILE A 238 -9.55 10.58 -0.30
N SER A 239 -9.67 10.54 1.02
CA SER A 239 -8.67 11.13 1.92
C SER A 239 -7.85 10.05 2.60
N PHE A 240 -6.55 10.30 2.74
CA PHE A 240 -5.60 9.37 3.34
C PHE A 240 -4.58 10.09 4.22
N ARG A 241 -3.96 9.35 5.14
CA ARG A 241 -2.91 9.84 6.03
C ARG A 241 -1.76 8.84 6.08
N PRO A 242 -0.49 9.27 6.02
CA PRO A 242 0.64 8.38 6.16
C PRO A 242 0.71 7.77 7.56
N THR A 243 1.09 6.50 7.65
CA THR A 243 1.30 5.80 8.93
C THR A 243 2.78 5.76 9.35
N GLY A 244 3.67 6.20 8.46
CA GLY A 244 5.10 6.33 8.68
C GLY A 244 5.68 7.48 7.88
N ALA A 245 7.00 7.66 7.94
CA ALA A 245 7.68 8.71 7.18
C ALA A 245 7.55 8.45 5.66
N PRO A 246 7.00 9.38 4.87
CA PRO A 246 7.01 9.27 3.42
C PRO A 246 8.44 9.28 2.87
N THR A 247 8.66 8.52 1.81
CA THR A 247 9.92 8.55 1.05
C THR A 247 9.75 9.40 -0.19
N PHE A 248 10.67 10.34 -0.39
CA PHE A 248 10.69 11.23 -1.54
C PHE A 248 11.81 10.82 -2.47
N ASP A 249 11.46 10.34 -3.67
CA ASP A 249 12.42 10.16 -4.74
C ASP A 249 12.21 11.25 -5.78
N PHE A 250 13.02 12.29 -5.68
CA PHE A 250 13.02 13.39 -6.64
C PHE A 250 14.26 13.40 -7.53
N SER A 251 15.11 12.37 -7.38
CA SER A 251 16.30 12.24 -8.18
C SER A 251 15.91 11.67 -9.55
N THR A 252 16.50 12.21 -10.61
CA THR A 252 16.48 11.56 -11.91
C THR A 252 17.92 11.17 -12.18
N SER A 253 18.23 9.88 -12.11
CA SER A 253 19.54 9.40 -12.52
C SER A 253 19.43 9.13 -14.01
N ALA A 254 19.88 10.08 -14.82
CA ALA A 254 20.02 9.91 -16.27
C ALA A 254 21.13 8.91 -16.59
#